data_AF-A0A8T0D7F6-F1
#
_entry.id   AF-A0A8T0D7F6-F1
#
_cell.length_a   1.000
_cell.length_b   1.000
_cell.length_c   1.000
_cell.angle_alpha   90.00
_cell.angle_beta   90.00
_cell.angle_gamma   90.00
#
_symmetry.space_group_name_H-M   'P 1'
#
loop_
_entity.id
_entity.type
_entity.pdbx_description
1 polymer ?
#
loop_
_entity_poly.entity_id
_entity_poly.type
_entity_poly.pdbx_seq_one_letter_code
_entity_poly.pdbx_strand_id
1 'polypeptide(L)' 'MGEKMTFLAEEISALILTELKEVAEGYLGKNVSDVAVTVPAYFDDSQRQATKGAETIAGMNFLHI' A
#
# COMPACT_ATOMS: atom_id res chain seq x y z
N MET A 1 21.06 -13.99 -15.51
CA MET A 1 21.06 -12.53 -15.68
C MET A 1 19.79 -12.01 -15.06
N GLY A 2 19.87 -11.19 -14.01
CA GLY A 2 18.68 -10.49 -13.50
C GLY A 2 18.39 -9.30 -14.41
N GLU A 3 17.21 -9.27 -15.02
CA GLU A 3 16.72 -8.07 -15.69
C GLU A 3 16.52 -6.96 -14.66
N LYS A 4 16.99 -5.75 -14.98
CA LYS A 4 16.68 -4.57 -14.17
C LYS A 4 15.23 -4.18 -14.40
N MET A 5 14.38 -4.52 -13.45
CA MET A 5 13.02 -3.97 -13.38
C MET A 5 13.08 -2.59 -12.72
N THR A 6 12.40 -1.62 -13.33
CA THR A 6 12.24 -0.28 -12.76
C THR A 6 10.86 -0.21 -12.15
N PHE A 7 10.78 0.19 -10.89
CA PHE A 7 9.53 0.34 -10.16
C PHE A 7 9.34 1.79 -9.73
N LEU A 8 8.10 2.24 -9.73
CA LEU A 8 7.68 3.44 -9.05
C LEU A 8 7.67 3.19 -7.53
N ALA A 9 7.82 4.27 -6.76
CA ALA A 9 7.82 4.17 -5.29
C ALA A 9 6.50 3.60 -4.73
N GLU A 10 5.38 3.94 -5.37
CA GLU A 10 4.04 3.43 -5.04
C GLU A 10 3.88 1.93 -5.35
N GLU A 11 4.53 1.40 -6.39
CA GLU A 11 4.50 -0.03 -6.70
C GLU A 11 5.26 -0.84 -5.64
N ILE A 12 6.44 -0.36 -5.21
CA ILE A 12 7.18 -1.00 -4.11
C ILE A 12 6.37 -0.93 -2.82
N SER A 13 5.74 0.21 -2.54
CA SER A 13 4.89 0.38 -1.36
C SER A 13 3.68 -0.56 -1.40
N ALA A 14 3.08 -0.76 -2.57
CA ALA A 14 1.96 -1.69 -2.76
C ALA A 14 2.35 -3.14 -2.47
N LEU A 15 3.56 -3.57 -2.84
CA LEU A 15 4.06 -4.90 -2.50
C LEU A 15 4.13 -5.11 -0.99
N ILE A 16 4.63 -4.12 -0.25
CA ILE A 16 4.69 -4.16 1.22
C ILE A 16 3.27 -4.20 1.82
N LEU A 17 2.37 -3.37 1.31
CA LEU A 17 0.98 -3.33 1.76
C LEU A 17 0.23 -4.65 1.48
N THR A 18 0.54 -5.31 0.36
CA THR A 18 -0.02 -6.61 0.01
C THR A 18 0.43 -7.69 0.99
N GLU A 19 1.72 -7.75 1.32
CA GLU A 19 2.25 -8.67 2.34
C GLU A 19 1.58 -8.45 3.71
N LEU A 20 1.44 -7.20 4.14
CA LEU A 20 0.78 -6.86 5.40
C LEU A 20 -0.69 -7.29 5.41
N LYS A 21 -1.38 -7.15 4.28
CA LYS A 21 -2.75 -7.64 4.10
C LYS A 21 -2.81 -9.16 4.22
N GLU A 22 -1.94 -9.89 3.55
CA GLU A 22 -1.91 -11.37 3.62
C GLU A 22 -1.69 -11.86 5.06
N VAL A 23 -0.78 -11.22 5.80
CA VAL A 23 -0.57 -11.52 7.22
C VAL A 23 -1.84 -11.25 8.04
N ALA A 24 -2.51 -10.12 7.82
CA ALA A 24 -3.74 -9.76 8.52
C ALA A 24 -4.90 -10.71 8.18
N GLU A 25 -5.06 -11.06 6.90
CA GLU A 25 -6.08 -12.00 6.43
C GLU A 25 -5.84 -13.42 6.98
N GLY A 26 -4.57 -13.85 7.03
CA GLY A 26 -4.17 -15.12 7.64
C GLY A 26 -4.48 -15.19 9.14
N TYR A 27 -4.29 -14.07 9.85
CA TYR A 27 -4.64 -13.99 11.28
C TYR A 27 -6.15 -13.93 11.53
N LEU A 28 -6.89 -13.16 10.72
CA LEU A 28 -8.33 -12.93 10.91
C LEU A 28 -9.22 -14.01 10.26
N GLY A 29 -8.68 -14.80 9.33
CA GLY A 29 -9.41 -15.82 8.58
C GLY A 29 -10.46 -15.26 7.63
N LYS A 30 -10.34 -13.98 7.22
CA LYS A 30 -11.28 -13.28 6.34
C LYS A 30 -10.55 -12.23 5.49
N ASN A 31 -11.17 -11.83 4.39
CA ASN A 31 -10.64 -10.78 3.53
C ASN A 31 -10.59 -9.42 4.23
N VAL A 32 -9.52 -8.67 4.00
CA VAL A 32 -9.32 -7.30 4.48
C VAL A 32 -9.37 -6.37 3.28
N SER A 33 -10.42 -5.56 3.21
CA SER A 33 -10.69 -4.68 2.07
C SER A 33 -10.47 -3.22 2.41
N ASP A 34 -10.80 -2.77 3.62
CA ASP A 34 -10.73 -1.37 4.01
C ASP A 34 -9.60 -1.14 5.02
N VAL A 35 -8.76 -0.14 4.76
CA VAL A 35 -7.57 0.17 5.59
C VAL A 35 -7.43 1.66 5.86
N ALA A 36 -6.76 1.97 6.98
CA ALA A 36 -6.30 3.31 7.32
C ALA A 36 -4.78 3.27 7.46
N VAL A 37 -4.07 3.96 6.57
CA VAL A 37 -2.60 4.02 6.55
C VAL A 37 -2.15 5.39 7.03
N THR A 38 -1.23 5.41 7.99
CA THR A 38 -0.69 6.66 8.52
C THR A 38 0.37 7.24 7.58
N VAL A 39 0.30 8.55 7.31
CA VAL A 39 1.34 9.29 6.60
C VAL A 39 2.01 10.33 7.51
N PRO A 40 3.30 10.62 7.33
CA PRO A 40 3.97 11.66 8.12
C PRO A 40 3.38 13.05 7.89
N ALA A 41 3.35 13.88 8.93
CA ALA A 41 2.79 15.24 8.86
C ALA A 41 3.47 16.14 7.82
N TYR A 42 4.75 15.89 7.53
CA TYR A 42 5.56 16.66 6.58
C TYR A 42 5.43 16.20 5.12
N PHE A 43 4.61 15.18 4.83
CA PHE A 43 4.36 14.78 3.44
C PHE A 43 3.59 15.87 2.70
N ASP A 44 4.10 16.21 1.52
CA ASP A 44 3.38 17.05 0.57
C ASP A 44 2.22 16.28 -0.10
N ASP A 45 1.42 17.00 -0.88
CA ASP A 45 0.26 16.41 -1.56
C ASP A 45 0.65 15.28 -2.53
N SER A 46 1.79 15.39 -3.21
CA SER A 46 2.25 14.36 -4.16
C SER A 46 2.59 13.05 -3.43
N GLN A 47 3.25 13.15 -2.28
CA GLN A 47 3.62 11.98 -1.48
C GLN A 47 2.38 11.34 -0.82
N ARG A 48 1.40 12.15 -0.41
CA ARG A 48 0.10 11.65 0.08
C ARG A 48 -0.66 10.92 -1.03
N GLN A 49 -0.70 11.47 -2.25
CA GLN A 49 -1.32 10.81 -3.40
C GLN A 49 -0.59 9.51 -3.78
N ALA A 50 0.73 9.48 -3.76
CA ALA A 50 1.50 8.27 -4.03
C ALA A 50 1.21 7.15 -3.01
N THR A 51 1.02 7.51 -1.73
CA THR A 51 0.62 6.56 -0.69
C THR A 51 -0.78 5.98 -0.97
N LYS A 52 -1.72 6.83 -1.38
CA LYS A 52 -3.07 6.39 -1.80
C LYS A 52 -3.03 5.53 -3.08
N GLY A 53 -2.12 5.85 -4.00
CA GLY A 53 -1.86 5.04 -5.20
C GLY A 53 -1.39 3.64 -4.85
N ALA A 54 -0.46 3.52 -3.89
CA ALA A 54 0.02 2.23 -3.40
C ALA A 54 -1.10 1.35 -2.81
N GLU A 55 -2.01 1.94 -2.02
CA GLU A 55 -3.18 1.21 -1.51
C GLU A 55 -4.11 0.71 -2.61
N THR A 56 -4.33 1.55 -3.64
CA THR A 56 -5.15 1.19 -4.79
C THR A 56 -4.53 0.02 -5.56
N ILE A 57 -3.21 0.04 -5.75
CA ILE A 57 -2.46 -1.05 -6.40
C ILE A 57 -2.52 -2.33 -5.57
N ALA A 58 -2.50 -2.23 -4.23
CA ALA A 58 -2.64 -3.37 -3.31
C ALA A 58 -4.08 -3.91 -3.20
N GLY A 59 -5.05 -3.33 -3.92
CA GLY A 59 -6.44 -3.80 -3.93
C GLY A 59 -7.14 -3.59 -2.59
N MET A 60 -6.87 -2.45 -1.94
CA MET A 60 -7.53 -2.03 -0.69
C MET A 60 -8.23 -0.67 -0.89
N ASN A 61 -9.32 -0.48 -0.16
CA ASN A 61 -10.08 0.75 -0.11
C ASN A 61 -9.47 1.69 0.94
N PHE A 62 -9.24 2.91 0.49
CA PHE A 62 -8.73 4.00 1.31
C PHE A 62 -9.85 4.63 2.16
N LEU A 63 -9.76 4.53 3.49
CA LEU A 63 -10.74 5.16 4.40
C LEU A 63 -10.34 6.57 4.85
N HIS A 64 -9.07 6.86 5.13
CA HIS A 64 -8.62 8.18 5.59
C HIS A 64 -7.09 8.37 5.56
N ILE A 65 -6.63 9.63 5.35
CA ILE A 65 -5.29 10.17 5.66
C ILE A 65 -5.47 11.27 6.70
#